data_AF-A0A9D5PJP7-F1
#
_entry.id   AF-A0A9D5PJP7-F1
#
_cell.length_a   1.000
_cell.length_b   1.000
_cell.length_c   1.000
_cell.angle_alpha   90.00
_cell.angle_beta   90.00
_cell.angle_gamma   90.00
#
_symmetry.space_group_name_H-M   'P 1'
#
loop_
_entity.id
_entity.type
_entity.pdbx_description
1 polymer ?
#
loop_
_entity_poly.entity_id
_entity_poly.type
_entity_poly.pdbx_seq_one_letter_code
_entity_poly.pdbx_strand_id
1 'polypeptide(L)'
;MDKNSFAQKSPVIALQRTKPLTREEVEAVLQYTRSDDYADLNSYLRTGQTGNEYFDNETRLLNAAISKTKTTEDMIVWRGIKSAKVKYSVQSSDNYDVTAFTSTSTSRAIAEKFAGDGDDAVIYKITLPKGTNAIDAMGISRKPEEDEILLPPTGFFKQSRVYYEKDTLRQIVEVIYEQ
;
A
#
# COMPACT_ATOMS: atom_id res chain seq x y z
N MET A 1 -26.18 -21.37 -5.42
CA MET A 1 -24.88 -20.96 -4.85
C MET A 1 -23.83 -21.29 -5.89
N ASP A 2 -23.48 -20.32 -6.72
CA ASP A 2 -22.50 -20.54 -7.79
C ASP A 2 -21.09 -20.32 -7.26
N LYS A 3 -20.29 -21.40 -7.29
CA LYS A 3 -18.93 -21.46 -6.76
C LYS A 3 -17.87 -20.97 -7.75
N ASN A 4 -18.15 -19.96 -8.58
CA ASN A 4 -17.19 -19.59 -9.64
C ASN A 4 -17.27 -18.15 -10.17
N SER A 5 -17.32 -17.12 -9.30
CA SER A 5 -17.39 -15.71 -9.77
C SER A 5 -16.32 -14.74 -9.24
N PHE A 6 -15.17 -15.20 -8.74
CA PHE A 6 -14.09 -14.30 -8.28
C PHE A 6 -12.91 -14.15 -9.26
N ALA A 7 -13.13 -14.44 -10.55
CA ALA A 7 -12.25 -13.99 -11.62
C ALA A 7 -12.71 -12.61 -12.14
N GLN A 8 -12.85 -11.64 -11.24
CA GLN A 8 -12.94 -10.25 -11.66
C GLN A 8 -11.53 -9.82 -12.07
N LYS A 9 -11.34 -9.53 -13.36
CA LYS A 9 -10.11 -8.91 -13.86
C LYS A 9 -9.88 -7.64 -13.02
N SER A 10 -8.76 -7.59 -12.30
CA SER A 10 -8.29 -6.35 -11.68
C SER A 10 -8.28 -5.26 -12.76
N PRO A 11 -8.96 -4.11 -12.56
CA PRO A 11 -8.95 -3.01 -13.53
C PRO A 11 -7.56 -2.38 -13.68
N VAL A 12 -6.60 -2.77 -12.83
CA VAL A 12 -5.19 -2.48 -13.01
C VAL A 12 -4.60 -3.52 -13.96
N ILE A 13 -4.53 -3.16 -15.25
CA ILE A 13 -3.99 -4.00 -16.34
C ILE A 13 -2.57 -4.53 -16.01
N ALA A 14 -1.85 -3.84 -15.12
CA ALA A 14 -0.51 -4.18 -14.68
C ALA A 14 -0.41 -5.21 -13.54
N LEU A 15 -1.50 -5.77 -12.99
CA LEU A 15 -1.45 -6.79 -11.94
C LEU A 15 -2.00 -8.14 -12.39
N GLN A 16 -1.27 -9.22 -12.11
CA GLN A 16 -1.66 -10.59 -12.42
C GLN A 16 -1.69 -11.46 -11.17
N ARG A 17 -2.87 -12.02 -10.89
CA ARG A 17 -3.04 -13.08 -9.89
C ARG A 17 -2.52 -14.40 -10.43
N THR A 18 -1.56 -14.99 -9.73
CA THR A 18 -0.89 -16.26 -10.06
C THR A 18 -1.54 -17.48 -9.42
N LYS A 19 -2.27 -17.29 -8.31
CA LYS A 19 -2.99 -18.34 -7.57
C LYS A 19 -4.30 -17.80 -6.97
N PRO A 20 -5.34 -18.62 -6.80
CA PRO A 20 -6.56 -18.20 -6.12
C PRO A 20 -6.29 -17.84 -4.65
N LEU A 21 -7.02 -16.86 -4.14
CA LEU A 21 -7.05 -16.52 -2.72
C LEU A 21 -7.89 -17.56 -1.97
N THR A 22 -7.49 -17.88 -0.74
CA THR A 22 -8.35 -18.64 0.17
C THR A 22 -9.40 -17.72 0.79
N ARG A 23 -10.39 -18.30 1.47
CA ARG A 23 -11.42 -17.52 2.15
C ARG A 23 -10.82 -16.65 3.25
N GLU A 24 -9.89 -17.19 4.02
CA GLU A 24 -9.22 -16.54 5.14
C GLU A 24 -8.34 -15.37 4.64
N GLU A 25 -7.67 -15.54 3.49
CA GLU A 25 -6.90 -14.47 2.85
C GLU A 25 -7.79 -13.33 2.35
N VAL A 26 -8.96 -13.65 1.77
CA VAL A 26 -9.96 -12.64 1.38
C VAL A 26 -10.50 -11.91 2.61
N GLU A 27 -10.80 -12.63 3.68
CA GLU A 27 -11.29 -12.06 4.94
C GLU A 27 -10.24 -11.14 5.59
N ALA A 28 -8.95 -11.50 5.55
CA ALA A 28 -7.86 -10.66 6.06
C ALA A 28 -7.71 -9.36 5.27
N VAL A 29 -7.74 -9.42 3.92
CA VAL A 29 -7.73 -8.21 3.08
C VAL A 29 -8.96 -7.34 3.36
N LEU A 30 -10.14 -7.96 3.47
CA LEU A 30 -11.38 -7.27 3.80
C LEU A 30 -11.29 -6.57 5.17
N GLN A 31 -10.77 -7.25 6.20
CA GLN A 31 -10.63 -6.70 7.54
C GLN A 31 -9.67 -5.51 7.57
N TYR A 32 -8.50 -5.66 6.92
CA TYR A 32 -7.52 -4.58 6.80
C TYR A 32 -8.13 -3.31 6.20
N THR A 33 -8.96 -3.44 5.16
CA THR A 33 -9.59 -2.29 4.48
C THR A 33 -10.76 -1.67 5.24
N ARG A 34 -11.30 -2.34 6.26
CA ARG A 34 -12.60 -2.02 6.87
C ARG A 34 -12.49 -1.20 8.15
N SER A 35 -11.51 -1.49 8.99
CA SER A 35 -11.48 -1.06 10.40
C SER A 35 -10.22 -0.29 10.73
N ASP A 36 -10.23 0.44 11.84
CA ASP A 36 -9.03 1.08 12.38
C ASP A 36 -7.94 0.05 12.78
N ASP A 37 -8.25 -1.26 12.81
CA ASP A 37 -7.30 -2.35 13.03
C ASP A 37 -6.06 -2.28 12.13
N TYR A 38 -6.14 -1.72 10.91
CA TYR A 38 -4.94 -1.55 10.07
C TYR A 38 -3.92 -0.62 10.74
N ALA A 39 -4.38 0.37 11.50
CA ALA A 39 -3.52 1.30 12.22
C ALA A 39 -2.81 0.59 13.37
N ASP A 40 -3.53 -0.24 14.13
CA ASP A 40 -2.97 -1.04 15.23
C ASP A 40 -2.00 -2.11 14.73
N LEU A 41 -2.38 -2.84 13.67
CA LEU A 41 -1.51 -3.82 13.02
C LEU A 41 -0.23 -3.16 12.49
N ASN A 42 -0.35 -2.05 11.75
CA ASN A 42 0.82 -1.35 11.24
C ASN A 42 1.65 -0.71 12.35
N SER A 43 1.04 -0.29 13.47
CA SER A 43 1.76 0.19 14.65
C SER A 43 2.57 -0.94 15.27
N TYR A 44 1.94 -2.11 15.47
CA TYR A 44 2.57 -3.33 15.96
C TYR A 44 3.78 -3.72 15.10
N LEU A 45 3.61 -3.80 13.77
CA LEU A 45 4.69 -4.15 12.85
C LEU A 45 5.88 -3.18 12.91
N ARG A 46 5.64 -1.88 13.06
CA ARG A 46 6.71 -0.87 13.19
C ARG A 46 7.57 -1.02 14.45
N THR A 47 7.08 -1.73 15.47
CA THR A 47 7.88 -2.02 16.68
C THR A 47 8.89 -3.13 16.49
N GLY A 48 8.70 -3.99 15.47
CA GLY A 48 9.46 -5.23 15.27
C GLY A 48 9.21 -6.30 16.34
N GLN A 49 8.22 -6.11 17.22
CA GLN A 49 7.83 -7.10 18.23
C GLN A 49 7.08 -8.27 17.59
N THR A 50 7.14 -9.44 18.24
CA THR A 50 6.43 -10.67 17.86
C THR A 50 5.63 -11.21 19.04
N GLY A 51 4.70 -12.14 18.80
CA GLY A 51 3.97 -12.86 19.87
C GLY A 51 2.56 -12.34 20.15
N ASN A 52 2.01 -11.50 19.26
CA ASN A 52 0.58 -11.21 19.27
C ASN A 52 -0.08 -12.13 18.25
N GLU A 53 -0.71 -13.23 18.71
CA GLU A 53 -1.26 -14.26 17.83
C GLU A 53 -2.23 -13.72 16.77
N TYR A 54 -3.04 -12.71 17.13
CA TYR A 54 -3.97 -12.08 16.20
C TYR A 54 -3.23 -11.33 15.09
N PHE A 55 -2.33 -10.40 15.45
CA PHE A 55 -1.59 -9.62 14.44
C PHE A 55 -0.59 -10.45 13.65
N ASP A 56 0.02 -11.48 14.26
CA ASP A 56 0.90 -12.42 13.58
C ASP A 56 0.12 -13.24 12.53
N ASN A 57 -1.09 -13.69 12.88
CA ASN A 57 -1.95 -14.40 11.93
C ASN A 57 -2.44 -13.50 10.80
N GLU A 58 -2.91 -12.29 11.10
CA GLU A 58 -3.33 -11.32 10.09
C GLU A 58 -2.20 -10.96 9.13
N THR A 59 -1.00 -10.71 9.67
CA THR A 59 0.22 -10.45 8.87
C THR A 59 0.53 -11.61 7.93
N ARG A 60 0.44 -12.85 8.42
CA ARG A 60 0.67 -14.05 7.63
C ARG A 60 -0.35 -14.17 6.49
N LEU A 61 -1.64 -13.96 6.76
CA LEU A 61 -2.71 -14.06 5.77
C LEU A 61 -2.60 -12.97 4.69
N LEU A 62 -2.34 -11.72 5.09
CA LEU A 62 -2.13 -10.60 4.15
C LEU A 62 -0.91 -10.82 3.26
N ASN A 63 0.23 -11.24 3.83
CA ASN A 63 1.41 -11.59 3.04
C ASN A 63 1.16 -12.75 2.08
N ALA A 64 0.43 -13.78 2.51
CA ALA A 64 0.03 -14.88 1.65
C ALA A 64 -0.83 -14.40 0.47
N ALA A 65 -1.81 -13.54 0.72
CA ALA A 65 -2.66 -12.94 -0.31
C ALA A 65 -1.83 -12.10 -1.32
N ILE A 66 -0.97 -11.21 -0.81
CA ILE A 66 -0.10 -10.34 -1.61
C ILE A 66 0.86 -11.16 -2.48
N SER A 67 1.47 -12.21 -1.93
CA SER A 67 2.45 -13.04 -2.66
C SER A 67 1.86 -13.75 -3.89
N LYS A 68 0.53 -13.86 -3.97
CA LYS A 68 -0.17 -14.50 -5.09
C LYS A 68 -0.43 -13.55 -6.24
N THR A 69 -0.08 -12.27 -6.12
CA THR A 69 -0.29 -11.27 -7.17
C THR A 69 1.00 -10.52 -7.43
N LYS A 70 1.33 -10.31 -8.70
CA LYS A 70 2.55 -9.60 -9.12
C LYS A 70 2.25 -8.57 -10.17
N THR A 71 3.06 -7.53 -10.22
CA THR A 71 3.07 -6.57 -11.32
C THR A 71 3.60 -7.25 -12.60
N THR A 72 2.94 -7.03 -13.73
CA THR A 72 3.34 -7.56 -15.05
C THR A 72 4.24 -6.61 -15.84
N GLU A 73 4.24 -5.35 -15.43
CA GLU A 73 5.02 -4.23 -15.95
C GLU A 73 5.27 -3.23 -14.82
N ASP A 74 6.12 -2.23 -15.06
CA ASP A 74 6.31 -1.14 -14.11
C ASP A 74 5.01 -0.34 -13.98
N MET A 75 4.59 -0.07 -12.74
CA MET A 75 3.37 0.70 -12.47
C MET A 75 3.59 1.77 -11.41
N ILE A 76 2.84 2.86 -11.51
CA ILE A 76 2.85 3.94 -10.51
C ILE A 76 1.67 3.79 -9.59
N VAL A 77 1.92 3.88 -8.29
CA VAL A 77 0.90 4.05 -7.26
C VAL A 77 1.21 5.28 -6.40
N TRP A 78 0.20 5.80 -5.73
CA TRP A 78 0.24 7.04 -4.99
C TRP A 78 -0.13 6.81 -3.54
N ARG A 79 0.53 7.52 -2.63
CA ARG A 79 0.16 7.49 -1.20
C ARG A 79 0.17 8.90 -0.64
N GLY A 80 -0.95 9.29 -0.04
CA GLY A 80 -1.07 10.54 0.68
C GLY A 80 -0.86 10.36 2.17
N ILE A 81 -0.11 11.28 2.78
CA ILE A 81 0.13 11.31 4.21
C ILE A 81 0.08 12.76 4.68
N LYS A 82 -0.71 13.04 5.72
CA LYS A 82 -0.67 14.31 6.43
C LYS A 82 0.19 14.19 7.69
N SER A 83 1.46 14.57 7.60
CA SER A 83 2.41 14.46 8.71
C SER A 83 3.69 15.27 8.50
N ALA A 84 3.91 16.28 9.34
CA ALA A 84 5.17 17.02 9.39
C ALA A 84 6.38 16.11 9.70
N LYS A 85 6.21 15.11 10.56
CA LYS A 85 7.27 14.14 10.89
C LYS A 85 7.74 13.39 9.64
N VAL A 86 6.80 12.93 8.81
CA VAL A 86 7.14 12.25 7.55
C VAL A 86 7.88 13.20 6.61
N LYS A 87 7.38 14.43 6.44
CA LYS A 87 8.02 15.46 5.62
C LYS A 87 9.49 15.72 5.98
N TYR A 88 9.80 15.81 7.27
CA TYR A 88 11.19 16.00 7.71
C TYR A 88 12.02 14.73 7.54
N SER A 89 11.44 13.56 7.81
CA SER A 89 12.16 12.29 7.64
C SER A 89 12.62 12.06 6.20
N VAL A 90 11.79 12.43 5.20
CA VAL A 90 12.16 12.23 3.80
C VAL A 90 13.28 13.14 3.31
N GLN A 91 13.50 14.26 3.99
CA GLN A 91 14.61 15.15 3.68
C GLN A 91 15.94 14.65 4.24
N SER A 92 15.91 13.69 5.17
CA SER A 92 17.08 13.25 5.95
C SER A 92 17.65 11.90 5.55
N SER A 93 16.99 11.16 4.65
CA SER A 93 17.45 9.84 4.19
C SER A 93 17.07 9.64 2.72
N ASP A 94 17.86 8.85 1.99
CA ASP A 94 17.56 8.46 0.62
C ASP A 94 16.83 7.10 0.54
N ASN A 95 16.82 6.32 1.62
CA ASN A 95 16.14 5.03 1.68
C ASN A 95 15.28 4.92 2.94
N TYR A 96 14.10 4.29 2.82
CA TYR A 96 13.19 4.05 3.94
C TYR A 96 12.71 2.60 3.95
N ASP A 97 12.97 1.89 5.05
CA ASP A 97 12.46 0.54 5.21
C ASP A 97 10.93 0.51 5.26
N VAL A 98 10.34 -0.43 4.54
CA VAL A 98 8.89 -0.67 4.56
C VAL A 98 8.61 -1.70 5.65
N THR A 99 8.43 -1.23 6.88
CA THR A 99 8.26 -2.09 8.07
C THR A 99 6.81 -2.45 8.38
N ALA A 100 5.85 -1.91 7.63
CA ALA A 100 4.43 -2.16 7.80
C ALA A 100 3.74 -2.23 6.43
N PHE A 101 2.54 -2.81 6.37
CA PHE A 101 1.76 -2.80 5.14
C PHE A 101 1.51 -1.37 4.69
N THR A 102 1.66 -1.12 3.39
CA THR A 102 1.55 0.23 2.84
C THR A 102 0.37 0.30 1.87
N SER A 103 -0.71 0.93 2.32
CA SER A 103 -1.83 1.32 1.47
C SER A 103 -1.40 2.38 0.47
N THR A 104 -1.70 2.13 -0.80
CA THR A 104 -1.47 3.05 -1.91
C THR A 104 -2.70 3.04 -2.80
N SER A 105 -2.82 4.00 -3.71
CA SER A 105 -3.92 4.09 -4.67
C SER A 105 -3.37 4.20 -6.07
N THR A 106 -4.06 3.62 -7.06
CA THR A 106 -3.75 3.93 -8.46
C THR A 106 -4.16 5.36 -8.85
N SER A 107 -4.98 6.02 -8.03
CA SER A 107 -5.44 7.39 -8.24
C SER A 107 -4.67 8.40 -7.40
N ARG A 108 -3.98 9.32 -8.09
CA ARG A 108 -3.33 10.48 -7.43
C ARG A 108 -4.33 11.34 -6.66
N ALA A 109 -5.54 11.55 -7.22
CA ALA A 109 -6.55 12.40 -6.59
C ALA A 109 -7.02 11.83 -5.24
N ILE A 110 -7.04 10.48 -5.11
CA ILE A 110 -7.34 9.82 -3.84
C ILE A 110 -6.20 10.05 -2.84
N ALA A 111 -4.95 9.87 -3.25
CA ALA A 111 -3.80 10.19 -2.41
C ALA A 111 -3.79 11.66 -1.97
N GLU A 112 -4.15 12.60 -2.85
CA GLU A 112 -4.28 14.02 -2.50
C GLU A 112 -5.35 14.27 -1.43
N LYS A 113 -6.49 13.57 -1.48
CA LYS A 113 -7.52 13.65 -0.41
C LYS A 113 -6.97 13.17 0.93
N PHE A 114 -6.16 12.11 0.95
CA PHE A 114 -5.54 11.60 2.18
C PHE A 114 -4.47 12.52 2.75
N ALA A 115 -3.67 13.17 1.90
CA ALA A 115 -2.67 14.13 2.36
C ALA A 115 -3.30 15.46 2.77
N GLY A 116 -4.43 15.82 2.17
CA GLY A 116 -5.07 17.12 2.31
C GLY A 116 -4.20 18.25 1.75
N ASP A 117 -4.43 19.45 2.26
CA ASP A 117 -3.64 20.64 1.96
C ASP A 117 -2.78 21.05 3.17
N GLY A 118 -1.78 21.87 2.91
CA GLY A 118 -0.89 22.43 3.92
C GLY A 118 0.56 22.01 3.75
N ASP A 119 1.41 22.54 4.61
CA ASP A 119 2.84 22.28 4.58
C ASP A 119 3.20 20.89 5.11
N ASP A 120 2.30 20.21 5.81
CA ASP A 120 2.44 18.85 6.32
C ASP A 120 1.89 17.77 5.37
N ALA A 121 1.35 18.17 4.23
CA ALA A 121 0.85 17.26 3.20
C ALA A 121 1.99 16.70 2.34
N VAL A 122 2.12 15.36 2.36
CA VAL A 122 3.14 14.61 1.63
C VAL A 122 2.47 13.61 0.69
N ILE A 123 2.88 13.61 -0.58
CA ILE A 123 2.47 12.64 -1.58
C ILE A 123 3.68 11.82 -2.00
N TYR A 124 3.60 10.51 -1.82
CA TYR A 124 4.53 9.58 -2.44
C TYR A 124 4.02 9.22 -3.83
N LYS A 125 4.90 9.36 -4.82
CA LYS A 125 4.77 8.74 -6.15
C LYS A 125 5.70 7.53 -6.17
N ILE A 126 5.11 6.34 -6.11
CA ILE A 126 5.82 5.09 -5.91
C ILE A 126 5.83 4.33 -7.23
N THR A 127 7.01 4.08 -7.77
CA THR A 127 7.19 3.14 -8.86
C THR A 127 7.30 1.73 -8.29
N LEU A 128 6.41 0.84 -8.71
CA LEU A 128 6.49 -0.60 -8.48
C LEU A 128 7.09 -1.23 -9.74
N PRO A 129 8.33 -1.74 -9.71
CA PRO A 129 8.91 -2.45 -10.83
C PRO A 129 8.08 -3.67 -11.24
N LYS A 130 8.25 -4.15 -12.46
CA LYS A 130 7.73 -5.46 -12.90
C LYS A 130 8.17 -6.58 -11.96
N GLY A 131 7.23 -7.46 -11.60
CA GLY A 131 7.47 -8.64 -10.76
C GLY A 131 7.31 -8.39 -9.25
N THR A 132 7.08 -7.15 -8.83
CA THR A 132 6.79 -6.74 -7.46
C THR A 132 5.50 -7.39 -6.96
N ASN A 133 5.54 -7.93 -5.73
CA ASN A 133 4.32 -8.45 -5.10
C ASN A 133 3.46 -7.30 -4.59
N ALA A 134 2.21 -7.24 -5.01
CA ALA A 134 1.23 -6.26 -4.58
C ALA A 134 -0.16 -6.83 -4.85
N ILE A 135 -1.18 -6.44 -4.08
CA ILE A 135 -2.56 -6.86 -4.32
C ILE A 135 -3.46 -5.67 -4.57
N ASP A 136 -4.28 -5.79 -5.61
CA ASP A 136 -5.42 -4.91 -5.83
C ASP A 136 -6.54 -5.31 -4.87
N ALA A 137 -6.80 -4.43 -3.91
CA ALA A 137 -7.81 -4.65 -2.88
C ALA A 137 -9.21 -4.24 -3.36
N MET A 138 -9.37 -3.52 -4.47
CA MET A 138 -10.66 -2.93 -4.89
C MET A 138 -11.78 -3.97 -5.04
N GLY A 139 -11.49 -5.17 -5.56
CA GLY A 139 -12.48 -6.25 -5.70
C GLY A 139 -12.86 -6.97 -4.39
N ILE A 140 -12.21 -6.64 -3.28
CA ILE A 140 -12.38 -7.28 -1.96
C ILE A 140 -12.77 -6.24 -0.90
N SER A 141 -12.25 -5.02 -1.02
CA SER A 141 -12.33 -3.93 -0.05
C SER A 141 -13.77 -3.48 0.20
N ARG A 142 -14.02 -2.99 1.42
CA ARG A 142 -15.27 -2.27 1.75
C ARG A 142 -15.31 -0.85 1.19
N LYS A 143 -14.16 -0.35 0.73
CA LYS A 143 -13.97 0.97 0.15
C LYS A 143 -13.36 0.83 -1.26
N PRO A 144 -14.05 0.19 -2.20
CA PRO A 144 -13.55 0.02 -3.57
C PRO A 144 -13.21 1.37 -4.22
N GLU A 145 -13.84 2.47 -3.79
CA GLU A 145 -13.57 3.82 -4.27
C GLU A 145 -12.18 4.37 -3.90
N GLU A 146 -11.39 3.67 -3.07
CA GLU A 146 -10.01 4.06 -2.74
C GLU A 146 -8.98 3.60 -3.81
N ASP A 147 -9.40 2.80 -4.80
CA ASP A 147 -8.55 2.22 -5.85
C ASP A 147 -7.25 1.60 -5.28
N GLU A 148 -7.38 0.91 -4.15
CA GLU A 148 -6.25 0.55 -3.30
C GLU A 148 -5.38 -0.58 -3.87
N ILE A 149 -4.07 -0.32 -3.89
CA ILE A 149 -3.02 -1.33 -4.05
C ILE A 149 -2.27 -1.45 -2.72
N LEU A 150 -2.29 -2.65 -2.13
CA LEU A 150 -1.63 -2.92 -0.85
C LEU A 150 -0.24 -3.55 -1.07
N LEU A 151 0.77 -2.94 -0.45
CA LEU A 151 2.16 -3.41 -0.47
C LEU A 151 2.52 -4.14 0.85
N PRO A 152 3.37 -5.18 0.80
CA PRO A 152 3.78 -5.93 1.98
C PRO A 152 4.80 -5.17 2.85
N PRO A 153 4.95 -5.54 4.15
CA PRO A 153 5.94 -4.98 5.07
C PRO A 153 7.34 -5.56 4.81
N THR A 154 7.88 -5.37 3.61
CA THR A 154 9.23 -5.82 3.23
C THR A 154 9.87 -4.85 2.27
N GLY A 155 11.20 -4.92 2.17
CA GLY A 155 11.97 -4.09 1.24
C GLY A 155 12.08 -2.64 1.71
N PHE A 156 12.35 -1.75 0.77
CA PHE A 156 12.55 -0.33 1.05
C PHE A 156 12.08 0.56 -0.11
N PHE A 157 11.77 1.81 0.22
CA PHE A 157 11.58 2.87 -0.75
C PHE A 157 12.91 3.58 -1.01
N LYS A 158 13.39 3.51 -2.24
CA LYS A 158 14.55 4.26 -2.72
C LYS A 158 14.11 5.61 -3.28
N GLN A 159 14.44 6.68 -2.57
CA GLN A 159 14.15 8.05 -2.99
C GLN A 159 14.95 8.42 -4.24
N SER A 160 14.25 8.94 -5.23
CA SER A 160 14.86 9.50 -6.43
C SER A 160 14.75 11.02 -6.45
N ARG A 161 13.68 11.59 -5.88
CA ARG A 161 13.45 13.03 -5.93
C ARG A 161 12.50 13.52 -4.83
N VAL A 162 12.78 14.69 -4.29
CA VAL A 162 11.87 15.46 -3.43
C VAL A 162 11.67 16.85 -4.01
N TYR A 163 10.43 17.29 -4.13
CA TYR A 163 10.10 18.65 -4.56
C TYR A 163 8.76 19.11 -3.99
N TYR A 164 8.40 20.36 -4.23
CA TYR A 164 7.13 20.94 -3.79
C TYR A 164 6.27 21.33 -4.99
N GLU A 165 4.97 21.12 -4.87
CA GLU A 165 3.98 21.74 -5.76
C GLU A 165 3.89 23.24 -5.48
N LYS A 166 3.93 24.06 -6.54
CA LYS A 166 4.01 25.52 -6.44
C LYS A 166 2.82 26.15 -5.69
N ASP A 167 1.62 25.58 -5.84
CA ASP A 167 0.38 26.23 -5.41
C ASP A 167 -0.19 25.67 -4.10
N THR A 168 0.29 24.51 -3.65
CA THR A 168 -0.33 23.76 -2.54
C THR A 168 0.60 23.55 -1.35
N LEU A 169 1.89 23.90 -1.49
CA LEU A 169 2.98 23.58 -0.54
C LEU A 169 3.13 22.07 -0.25
N ARG A 170 2.45 21.20 -1.01
CA ARG A 170 2.57 19.75 -0.88
C ARG A 170 3.95 19.30 -1.29
N GLN A 171 4.55 18.45 -0.46
CA GLN A 171 5.79 17.78 -0.79
C GLN A 171 5.49 16.54 -1.63
N ILE A 172 6.14 16.41 -2.77
CA ILE A 172 6.13 15.21 -3.60
C ILE A 172 7.43 14.47 -3.38
N VAL A 173 7.32 13.19 -3.06
CA VAL A 173 8.44 12.26 -2.85
C VAL A 173 8.34 11.18 -3.92
N GLU A 174 9.25 11.19 -4.89
CA GLU A 174 9.35 10.14 -5.89
C GLU A 174 10.25 9.03 -5.36
N VAL A 175 9.74 7.80 -5.35
CA VAL A 175 10.45 6.64 -4.85
C VAL A 175 10.27 5.43 -5.78
N ILE A 176 11.24 4.53 -5.75
CA ILE A 176 11.13 3.18 -6.32
C ILE A 176 11.01 2.21 -5.16
N TYR A 177 10.05 1.29 -5.22
CA TYR A 177 9.91 0.23 -4.22
C TYR A 177 10.75 -0.98 -4.62
N GLU A 178 11.75 -1.32 -3.81
CA GLU A 178 12.63 -2.48 -4.01
C GLU A 178 12.30 -3.55 -2.95
N GLN A 179 11.87 -4.74 -3.40
CA GLN A 179 11.50 -5.90 -2.56
C GLN A 179 12.65 -6.90 -2.41
#